data_AF-A0A514XJN6-F1
#
_entry.id   AF-A0A514XJN6-F1
#
_cell.length_a   1.000
_cell.length_b   1.000
_cell.length_c   1.000
_cell.angle_alpha   90.00
_cell.angle_beta   90.00
_cell.angle_gamma   90.00
#
_symmetry.space_group_name_H-M   'P 1'
#
loop_
_entity.id
_entity.type
_entity.pdbx_description
1 polymer ?
#
loop_
_entity_poly.entity_id
_entity_poly.type
_entity_poly.pdbx_seq_one_letter_code
_entity_poly.pdbx_strand_id
1 'polypeptide(L)'
;MKKWISAVLISITSLHQAAVAADSKTITDSFVNNLSCQNLTINSIYQAIQPTAFHTYFHIPITNWKFHSGGPTLGVCWGLSSAQRKMFYLARFDEKEELSKEDLLRKTLNMFRGAEFTAQQSGNGKARMIQTPATLEVLKYSDRSLMASWALAERNPKGLFPMLNRGYKETINGESTWMTFKLDLERSQQQHFFRGGNVKMIMGDTTDRSPVENLLTVTQLEKNLKAKRLTMLVLRGGTTTQHVVVAKEILDMGKYFLIMVYDSNNPLADMPMYYQKNTQSFHAPAIMSVLEKTGDHGRSLGVFIVDEDEQVAIDAAMLKHYKAECAK
;
A
#
# COMPACT_ATOMS: atom_id res chain seq x y z
N MET A 1 -42.39 63.22 -48.99
CA MET A 1 -41.46 64.07 -48.20
C MET A 1 -41.73 63.85 -46.71
N LYS A 2 -40.66 63.79 -45.89
CA LYS A 2 -40.56 63.36 -44.46
C LYS A 2 -40.45 61.83 -44.28
N LYS A 3 -39.23 61.24 -44.31
CA LYS A 3 -38.29 60.99 -43.18
C LYS A 3 -38.95 60.33 -41.99
N TRP A 4 -38.58 59.08 -41.66
CA TRP A 4 -38.23 58.59 -40.31
C TRP A 4 -37.38 57.32 -40.49
N ILE A 5 -36.09 57.41 -40.16
CA ILE A 5 -35.16 56.28 -40.09
C ILE A 5 -35.15 55.85 -38.63
N SER A 6 -35.61 54.64 -38.34
CA SER A 6 -35.42 54.02 -37.03
C SER A 6 -34.04 53.38 -36.99
N ALA A 7 -33.09 54.05 -36.35
CA ALA A 7 -31.82 53.46 -35.95
C ALA A 7 -32.07 52.53 -34.76
N VAL A 8 -32.01 51.22 -34.99
CA VAL A 8 -31.93 50.22 -33.92
C VAL A 8 -30.47 50.11 -33.52
N LEU A 9 -30.13 50.67 -32.35
CA LEU A 9 -28.85 50.40 -31.68
C LEU A 9 -28.91 48.97 -31.13
N ILE A 10 -28.19 48.05 -31.77
CA ILE A 10 -27.85 46.75 -31.18
C ILE A 10 -26.56 46.95 -30.38
N SER A 11 -26.70 47.20 -29.08
CA SER A 11 -25.58 47.15 -28.15
C SER A 11 -25.12 45.69 -28.02
N ILE A 12 -24.08 45.32 -28.77
CA ILE A 12 -23.31 44.10 -28.52
C ILE A 12 -22.49 44.37 -27.26
N THR A 13 -23.07 44.11 -26.08
CA THR A 13 -22.27 43.94 -24.87
C THR A 13 -21.52 42.62 -25.02
N SER A 14 -20.30 42.70 -25.54
CA SER A 14 -19.30 41.66 -25.40
C SER A 14 -19.01 41.48 -23.91
N LEU A 15 -19.79 40.61 -23.27
CA LEU A 15 -19.41 39.94 -22.03
C LEU A 15 -18.13 39.18 -22.33
N HIS A 16 -17.00 39.86 -22.18
CA HIS A 16 -15.75 39.20 -21.86
C HIS A 16 -15.97 38.60 -20.47
N GLN A 17 -16.46 37.36 -20.44
CA GLN A 17 -16.08 36.47 -19.36
C GLN A 17 -14.56 36.40 -19.43
N ALA A 18 -13.91 37.28 -18.67
CA ALA A 18 -12.56 37.04 -18.21
C ALA A 18 -12.65 35.68 -17.51
N ALA A 19 -12.26 34.63 -18.22
CA ALA A 19 -11.82 33.40 -17.61
C ALA A 19 -10.67 33.85 -16.72
N VAL A 20 -10.98 34.10 -15.45
CA VAL A 20 -10.00 34.17 -14.40
C VAL A 20 -9.32 32.82 -14.51
N ALA A 21 -8.13 32.79 -15.10
CA ALA A 21 -7.24 31.65 -15.02
C ALA A 21 -6.97 31.51 -13.52
N ALA A 22 -7.84 30.75 -12.85
CA ALA A 22 -7.63 30.31 -11.50
C ALA A 22 -6.33 29.53 -11.59
N ASP A 23 -5.25 30.17 -11.16
CA ASP A 23 -3.90 29.64 -11.16
C ASP A 23 -4.02 28.22 -10.62
N SER A 24 -3.85 27.24 -11.51
CA SER A 24 -4.28 25.88 -11.23
C SER A 24 -3.28 25.33 -10.24
N LYS A 25 -3.54 25.51 -8.94
CA LYS A 25 -2.63 25.08 -7.89
C LYS A 25 -2.24 23.63 -8.15
N THR A 26 -0.95 23.39 -8.24
CA THR A 26 -0.38 22.05 -8.36
C THR A 26 0.35 21.69 -7.06
N ILE A 27 0.38 20.40 -6.76
CA ILE A 27 1.11 19.84 -5.63
C ILE A 27 2.25 18.97 -6.18
N THR A 28 3.44 19.21 -5.66
CA THR A 28 4.62 18.35 -5.86
C THR A 28 5.19 18.04 -4.49
N ASP A 29 5.36 16.76 -4.20
CA ASP A 29 5.91 16.25 -2.95
C ASP A 29 6.85 15.05 -3.23
N SER A 30 7.23 14.29 -2.20
CA SER A 30 8.11 13.12 -2.39
C SER A 30 7.45 11.95 -3.16
N PHE A 31 6.14 12.00 -3.37
CA PHE A 31 5.32 10.92 -3.90
C PHE A 31 4.69 11.26 -5.25
N VAL A 32 4.16 12.47 -5.43
CA VAL A 32 3.54 12.97 -6.66
C VAL A 32 4.30 14.14 -7.26
N ASN A 33 4.20 14.32 -8.57
CA ASN A 33 4.73 15.46 -9.30
C ASN A 33 3.63 16.14 -10.11
N ASN A 34 3.51 17.47 -9.99
CA ASN A 34 2.55 18.29 -10.74
C ASN A 34 1.09 17.81 -10.62
N LEU A 35 0.68 17.36 -9.43
CA LEU A 35 -0.70 16.95 -9.17
C LEU A 35 -1.62 18.18 -9.16
N SER A 36 -2.50 18.28 -10.16
CA SER A 36 -3.47 19.38 -10.22
C SER A 36 -4.52 19.30 -9.12
N CYS A 37 -4.80 20.42 -8.47
CA CYS A 37 -5.93 20.57 -7.55
C CYS A 37 -7.28 20.72 -8.27
N GLN A 38 -7.28 20.98 -9.57
CA GLN A 38 -8.51 21.00 -10.37
C GLN A 38 -8.98 19.57 -10.60
N ASN A 39 -10.20 19.25 -10.14
CA ASN A 39 -10.81 17.93 -10.26
C ASN A 39 -9.95 16.80 -9.64
N LEU A 40 -9.38 17.05 -8.46
CA LEU A 40 -8.60 16.06 -7.72
C LEU A 40 -9.41 14.77 -7.48
N THR A 41 -8.95 13.67 -8.06
CA THR A 41 -9.49 12.32 -7.87
C THR A 41 -8.39 11.35 -7.46
N ILE A 42 -8.78 10.16 -7.02
CA ILE A 42 -7.80 9.09 -6.75
C ILE A 42 -6.98 8.73 -7.99
N ASN A 43 -7.62 8.69 -9.17
CA ASN A 43 -6.93 8.37 -10.42
C ASN A 43 -5.93 9.45 -10.82
N SER A 44 -6.23 10.73 -10.58
CA SER A 44 -5.27 11.80 -10.85
C SER A 44 -4.07 11.74 -9.90
N ILE A 45 -4.27 11.36 -8.62
CA ILE A 45 -3.17 11.10 -7.67
C ILE A 45 -2.28 9.98 -8.22
N TYR A 46 -2.86 8.84 -8.59
CA TYR A 46 -2.11 7.72 -9.15
C TYR A 46 -1.30 8.12 -10.38
N GLN A 47 -1.91 8.81 -11.34
CA GLN A 47 -1.23 9.26 -12.55
C GLN A 47 -0.04 10.19 -12.24
N ALA A 48 -0.17 11.03 -11.23
CA ALA A 48 0.86 11.97 -10.79
C ALA A 48 1.99 11.32 -9.96
N ILE A 49 1.88 10.04 -9.55
CA ILE A 49 2.95 9.35 -8.82
C ILE A 49 4.26 9.41 -9.59
N GLN A 50 5.33 9.84 -8.93
CA GLN A 50 6.65 9.95 -9.51
C GLN A 50 7.23 8.55 -9.80
N PRO A 51 7.98 8.36 -10.90
CA PRO A 51 8.64 7.08 -11.17
C PRO A 51 9.58 6.64 -10.04
N THR A 52 10.23 7.60 -9.38
CA THR A 52 11.15 7.39 -8.25
C THR A 52 10.44 7.01 -6.95
N ALA A 53 9.11 7.19 -6.85
CA ALA A 53 8.37 6.79 -5.66
C ALA A 53 8.53 5.28 -5.42
N PHE A 54 8.56 4.46 -6.48
CA PHE A 54 8.69 2.99 -6.43
C PHE A 54 10.13 2.49 -6.26
N HIS A 55 11.05 3.38 -5.92
CA HIS A 55 12.43 3.01 -5.69
C HIS A 55 12.55 2.13 -4.43
N THR A 56 13.44 1.13 -4.47
CA THR A 56 13.65 0.17 -3.37
C THR A 56 14.01 0.82 -2.04
N TYR A 57 14.56 2.02 -2.11
CA TYR A 57 14.83 2.88 -0.96
C TYR A 57 13.59 3.14 -0.08
N PHE A 58 12.40 3.22 -0.67
CA PHE A 58 11.14 3.48 0.05
C PHE A 58 10.41 2.18 0.44
N HIS A 59 10.98 1.00 0.15
CA HIS A 59 10.40 -0.32 0.46
C HIS A 59 10.68 -0.76 1.90
N ILE A 60 10.31 0.07 2.84
CA ILE A 60 10.38 -0.24 4.25
C ILE A 60 9.01 -0.71 4.73
N PRO A 61 8.95 -1.64 5.70
CA PRO A 61 10.08 -2.38 6.25
C PRO A 61 10.74 -3.36 5.28
N ILE A 62 12.06 -3.55 5.36
CA ILE A 62 12.80 -4.54 4.54
C ILE A 62 12.98 -5.87 5.28
N THR A 63 12.89 -5.90 6.60
CA THR A 63 13.16 -7.11 7.37
C THR A 63 11.86 -7.77 7.78
N ASN A 64 11.75 -9.07 7.48
CA ASN A 64 10.63 -9.86 7.92
C ASN A 64 10.67 -10.09 9.45
N TRP A 65 9.55 -9.91 10.14
CA TRP A 65 9.47 -10.18 11.58
C TRP A 65 8.98 -11.62 11.81
N LYS A 66 9.83 -12.44 12.43
CA LYS A 66 9.47 -13.82 12.79
C LYS A 66 8.24 -13.84 13.69
N PHE A 67 7.17 -14.57 13.35
CA PHE A 67 5.99 -14.65 14.22
C PHE A 67 6.35 -15.27 15.58
N HIS A 68 5.84 -14.71 16.67
CA HIS A 68 5.92 -15.32 18.00
C HIS A 68 4.97 -16.51 18.14
N SER A 69 3.82 -16.45 17.47
CA SER A 69 2.75 -17.45 17.57
C SER A 69 3.04 -18.78 16.88
N GLY A 70 4.16 -18.90 16.14
CA GLY A 70 4.38 -20.05 15.25
C GLY A 70 3.33 -20.15 14.13
N GLY A 71 2.61 -19.05 13.85
CA GLY A 71 1.58 -18.99 12.81
C GLY A 71 2.10 -19.30 11.40
N PRO A 72 1.20 -19.47 10.41
CA PRO A 72 1.58 -19.89 9.07
C PRO A 72 2.58 -18.92 8.45
N THR A 73 3.64 -19.47 7.84
CA THR A 73 4.72 -18.73 7.15
C THR A 73 4.20 -17.74 6.12
N LEU A 74 3.02 -17.99 5.56
CA LEU A 74 2.36 -17.10 4.61
C LEU A 74 1.87 -15.78 5.25
N GLY A 75 1.37 -15.83 6.50
CA GLY A 75 0.95 -14.64 7.23
C GLY A 75 2.11 -13.67 7.48
N VAL A 76 3.32 -14.22 7.63
CA VAL A 76 4.58 -13.49 7.78
C VAL A 76 4.89 -12.67 6.52
N CYS A 77 4.82 -13.31 5.34
CA CYS A 77 5.07 -12.65 4.06
C CYS A 77 3.98 -11.63 3.70
N TRP A 78 2.72 -11.91 4.07
CA TRP A 78 1.61 -10.97 3.93
C TRP A 78 1.84 -9.70 4.72
N GLY A 79 2.20 -9.84 6.00
CA GLY A 79 2.39 -8.73 6.90
C GLY A 79 3.43 -7.73 6.40
N LEU A 80 4.56 -8.24 5.93
CA LEU A 80 5.61 -7.42 5.34
C LEU A 80 5.11 -6.71 4.08
N SER A 81 4.50 -7.45 3.16
CA SER A 81 3.99 -6.92 1.88
C SER A 81 2.92 -5.83 2.08
N SER A 82 1.98 -6.04 3.00
CA SER A 82 0.96 -5.04 3.35
C SER A 82 1.57 -3.80 4.00
N ALA A 83 2.49 -3.96 4.96
CA ALA A 83 3.15 -2.83 5.61
C ALA A 83 3.93 -1.97 4.60
N GLN A 84 4.60 -2.60 3.64
CA GLN A 84 5.33 -1.89 2.60
C GLN A 84 4.42 -1.20 1.61
N ARG A 85 3.33 -1.85 1.18
CA ARG A 85 2.31 -1.21 0.34
C ARG A 85 1.74 0.04 1.03
N LYS A 86 1.47 -0.03 2.33
CA LYS A 86 1.02 1.14 3.11
C LYS A 86 2.09 2.22 3.20
N MET A 87 3.33 1.88 3.51
CA MET A 87 4.43 2.86 3.53
C MET A 87 4.56 3.56 2.18
N PHE A 88 4.51 2.79 1.10
CA PHE A 88 4.62 3.31 -0.25
C PHE A 88 3.61 4.44 -0.52
N TYR A 89 2.34 4.20 -0.19
CA TYR A 89 1.28 5.17 -0.49
C TYR A 89 1.14 6.29 0.54
N LEU A 90 1.41 5.99 1.81
CA LEU A 90 1.05 6.86 2.93
C LEU A 90 2.25 7.56 3.57
N ALA A 91 3.49 7.20 3.23
CA ALA A 91 4.65 7.93 3.70
C ALA A 91 5.05 9.07 2.78
N ARG A 92 5.49 10.18 3.37
CA ARG A 92 6.09 11.33 2.70
C ARG A 92 7.45 11.61 3.28
N PHE A 93 8.47 11.52 2.45
CA PHE A 93 9.86 11.55 2.88
C PHE A 93 10.49 12.90 2.58
N ASP A 94 11.48 13.25 3.39
CA ASP A 94 12.24 14.50 3.24
C ASP A 94 11.29 15.73 3.33
N GLU A 95 10.19 15.60 4.10
CA GLU A 95 9.17 16.62 4.34
C GLU A 95 9.17 17.09 5.81
N LYS A 96 8.85 18.36 6.05
CA LYS A 96 8.81 18.91 7.42
C LYS A 96 7.83 18.11 8.31
N GLU A 97 8.36 17.54 9.38
CA GLU A 97 7.56 16.83 10.40
C GLU A 97 6.70 17.83 11.17
N GLU A 98 5.41 17.50 11.31
CA GLU A 98 4.45 18.23 12.14
C GLU A 98 4.13 17.48 13.45
N LEU A 99 4.49 16.19 13.52
CA LEU A 99 4.21 15.32 14.66
C LEU A 99 5.43 15.18 15.57
N SER A 100 5.18 14.92 16.85
CA SER A 100 6.25 14.48 17.74
C SER A 100 6.79 13.11 17.29
N LYS A 101 8.03 12.79 17.63
CA LYS A 101 8.63 11.48 17.32
C LYS A 101 7.81 10.31 17.88
N GLU A 102 7.20 10.49 19.05
CA GLU A 102 6.35 9.48 19.70
C GLU A 102 5.04 9.30 18.93
N ASP A 103 4.40 10.40 18.51
CA ASP A 103 3.17 10.36 17.71
C ASP A 103 3.40 9.76 16.33
N LEU A 104 4.51 10.13 15.68
CA LEU A 104 4.89 9.61 14.38
C LEU A 104 5.10 8.10 14.47
N LEU A 105 5.90 7.63 15.43
CA LEU A 105 6.09 6.21 15.72
C LEU A 105 4.75 5.49 15.91
N ARG A 106 3.90 6.01 16.81
CA ARG A 106 2.60 5.42 17.11
C ARG A 106 1.73 5.31 15.85
N LYS A 107 1.57 6.41 15.11
CA LYS A 107 0.77 6.44 13.89
C LYS A 107 1.34 5.52 12.80
N THR A 108 2.66 5.43 12.65
CA THR A 108 3.29 4.48 11.73
C THR A 108 2.98 3.03 12.11
N LEU A 109 3.06 2.69 13.41
CA LEU A 109 2.76 1.34 13.86
C LEU A 109 1.26 1.02 13.76
N ASN A 110 0.37 2.00 13.99
CA ASN A 110 -1.08 1.89 13.80
C ASN A 110 -1.43 1.60 12.34
N MET A 111 -0.78 2.32 11.42
CA MET A 111 -0.89 2.11 9.99
C MET A 111 -0.53 0.66 9.63
N PHE A 112 0.59 0.12 10.13
CA PHE A 112 0.98 -1.27 9.86
C PHE A 112 -0.06 -2.28 10.37
N ARG A 113 -0.54 -2.11 11.61
CA ARG A 113 -1.49 -3.06 12.21
C ARG A 113 -2.92 -2.94 11.67
N GLY A 114 -3.25 -1.83 11.00
CA GLY A 114 -4.60 -1.54 10.50
C GLY A 114 -5.62 -1.29 11.60
N ALA A 115 -5.16 -1.03 12.82
CA ALA A 115 -5.99 -0.87 14.00
C ALA A 115 -5.45 0.23 14.93
N GLU A 116 -6.28 0.77 15.79
CA GLU A 116 -5.91 1.64 16.90
C GLU A 116 -6.55 1.17 18.20
N PHE A 117 -6.03 1.63 19.34
CA PHE A 117 -6.59 1.27 20.64
C PHE A 117 -7.17 2.51 21.31
N THR A 118 -8.42 2.39 21.71
CA THR A 118 -9.15 3.42 22.42
C THR A 118 -9.52 2.91 23.80
N ALA A 119 -9.30 3.72 24.83
CA ALA A 119 -9.78 3.42 26.17
C ALA A 119 -11.32 3.58 26.20
N GLN A 120 -12.05 2.51 26.52
CA GLN A 120 -13.48 2.55 26.79
C GLN A 120 -13.72 2.28 28.26
N GLN A 121 -14.53 3.11 28.93
CA GLN A 121 -14.91 2.85 30.31
C GLN A 121 -15.75 1.58 30.40
N SER A 122 -15.32 0.63 31.23
CA SER A 122 -16.12 -0.52 31.63
C SER A 122 -17.10 -0.12 32.74
N GLY A 123 -18.22 -0.85 32.88
CA GLY A 123 -19.24 -0.60 33.90
C GLY A 123 -18.75 -0.71 35.36
N ASN A 124 -17.51 -1.16 35.57
CA ASN A 124 -16.82 -1.20 36.87
C ASN A 124 -15.80 -0.06 37.06
N GLY A 125 -15.82 0.97 36.22
CA GLY A 125 -14.94 2.15 36.33
C GLY A 125 -13.48 1.93 35.90
N LYS A 126 -13.11 0.72 35.47
CA LYS A 126 -11.79 0.46 34.87
C LYS A 126 -11.85 0.74 33.37
N ALA A 127 -10.87 1.45 32.81
CA ALA A 127 -10.80 1.54 31.36
C ALA A 127 -10.37 0.18 30.79
N ARG A 128 -11.00 -0.20 29.68
CA ARG A 128 -10.63 -1.36 28.88
C ARG A 128 -10.16 -0.83 27.53
N MET A 129 -8.97 -1.27 27.12
CA MET A 129 -8.48 -0.98 25.79
C MET A 129 -9.25 -1.81 24.78
N ILE A 130 -9.85 -1.14 23.80
CA ILE A 130 -10.58 -1.77 22.70
C ILE A 130 -9.89 -1.42 21.41
N GLN A 131 -9.69 -2.46 20.61
CA GLN A 131 -9.14 -2.34 19.27
C GLN A 131 -10.25 -1.87 18.33
N THR A 132 -9.98 -0.80 17.60
CA THR A 132 -10.84 -0.25 16.55
C THR A 132 -10.05 -0.19 15.23
N PRO A 133 -10.68 -0.15 14.05
CA PRO A 133 -9.97 0.04 12.79
C PRO A 133 -9.17 1.35 12.80
N ALA A 134 -7.91 1.32 12.37
CA ALA A 134 -7.10 2.53 12.31
C ALA A 134 -7.65 3.48 11.25
N THR A 135 -7.72 4.77 11.58
CA THR A 135 -7.85 5.80 10.55
C THR A 135 -6.50 5.96 9.86
N LEU A 136 -6.40 5.46 8.63
CA LEU A 136 -5.19 5.66 7.82
C LEU A 136 -5.04 7.13 7.43
N GLU A 137 -3.81 7.61 7.45
CA GLU A 137 -3.46 8.98 7.11
C GLU A 137 -2.08 9.02 6.45
N VAL A 138 -1.81 10.09 5.70
CA VAL A 138 -0.48 10.33 5.15
C VAL A 138 0.42 10.91 6.25
N LEU A 139 1.58 10.30 6.46
CA LEU A 139 2.55 10.66 7.48
C LEU A 139 3.80 11.26 6.85
N LYS A 140 4.26 12.39 7.38
CA LYS A 140 5.46 13.12 6.93
C LYS A 140 6.65 12.78 7.81
N TYR A 141 7.79 12.53 7.17
CA TYR A 141 9.06 12.15 7.80
C TYR A 141 10.15 13.17 7.35
N SER A 142 10.75 13.84 8.32
CA SER A 142 11.70 14.96 8.16
C SER A 142 13.12 14.51 7.91
N ASP A 143 13.49 13.37 8.48
CA ASP A 143 14.67 12.67 8.08
C ASP A 143 14.39 11.16 8.03
N ARG A 144 15.31 10.46 7.40
CA ARG A 144 15.22 9.01 7.21
C ARG A 144 15.58 8.25 8.49
N SER A 145 15.81 8.90 9.64
CA SER A 145 16.32 8.26 10.86
C SER A 145 15.32 7.31 11.52
N LEU A 146 14.02 7.62 11.43
CA LEU A 146 12.97 6.68 11.85
C LEU A 146 13.00 5.42 10.97
N MET A 147 13.38 5.55 9.71
CA MET A 147 13.47 4.45 8.75
C MET A 147 14.80 3.71 8.86
N ALA A 148 15.90 4.43 9.14
CA ALA A 148 17.20 3.85 9.52
C ALA A 148 17.09 2.97 10.77
N SER A 149 16.08 3.21 11.61
CA SER A 149 15.79 2.38 12.76
C SER A 149 15.29 0.96 12.42
N TRP A 150 14.88 0.70 11.17
CA TRP A 150 14.64 -0.66 10.66
C TRP A 150 15.92 -1.41 10.30
N ALA A 151 16.96 -0.70 9.86
CA ALA A 151 18.21 -1.32 9.42
C ALA A 151 19.08 -1.81 10.59
N LEU A 152 18.97 -1.19 11.78
CA LEU A 152 19.95 -1.38 12.86
C LEU A 152 19.28 -1.34 14.25
N ALA A 153 18.63 -2.44 14.63
CA ALA A 153 17.99 -2.61 15.95
C ALA A 153 18.93 -2.26 17.12
N GLU A 154 20.23 -2.56 16.96
CA GLU A 154 21.29 -2.32 17.94
C GLU A 154 21.73 -0.86 18.02
N ARG A 155 21.51 -0.05 16.97
CA ARG A 155 21.94 1.36 16.94
C ARG A 155 20.85 2.35 17.36
N ASN A 156 19.58 1.94 17.38
CA ASN A 156 18.48 2.77 17.84
C ASN A 156 17.44 1.96 18.61
N PRO A 157 17.63 1.71 19.93
CA PRO A 157 16.71 0.92 20.74
C PRO A 157 15.31 1.55 20.91
N LYS A 158 15.15 2.83 20.56
CA LYS A 158 13.87 3.55 20.48
C LYS A 158 13.34 3.68 19.05
N GLY A 159 13.82 2.82 18.15
CA GLY A 159 13.41 2.74 16.76
C GLY A 159 12.10 1.97 16.53
N LEU A 160 11.53 2.11 15.33
CA LEU A 160 10.35 1.36 14.88
C LEU A 160 10.54 -0.15 15.03
N PHE A 161 11.66 -0.71 14.56
CA PHE A 161 11.84 -2.16 14.58
C PHE A 161 12.00 -2.75 15.99
N PRO A 162 12.84 -2.19 16.88
CA PRO A 162 12.88 -2.63 18.28
C PRO A 162 11.52 -2.51 18.98
N MET A 163 10.77 -1.42 18.76
CA MET A 163 9.46 -1.24 19.40
C MET A 163 8.40 -2.19 18.83
N LEU A 164 8.42 -2.45 17.53
CA LEU A 164 7.58 -3.47 16.91
C LEU A 164 7.87 -4.85 17.52
N ASN A 165 9.14 -5.23 17.63
CA ASN A 165 9.53 -6.57 18.07
C ASN A 165 9.42 -6.79 19.59
N ARG A 166 9.77 -5.79 20.42
CA ARG A 166 9.80 -5.89 21.88
C ARG A 166 8.53 -5.36 22.55
N GLY A 167 7.76 -4.52 21.87
CA GLY A 167 6.70 -3.72 22.49
C GLY A 167 7.24 -2.50 23.22
N TYR A 168 6.33 -1.60 23.61
CA TYR A 168 6.64 -0.41 24.42
C TYR A 168 5.43 0.00 25.27
N LYS A 169 5.65 0.85 26.29
CA LYS A 169 4.57 1.46 27.06
C LYS A 169 4.08 2.72 26.35
N GLU A 170 2.79 2.80 26.10
CA GLU A 170 2.13 3.99 25.58
C GLU A 170 1.15 4.53 26.62
N THR A 171 1.10 5.86 26.78
CA THR A 171 0.07 6.48 27.61
C THR A 171 -1.13 6.84 26.74
N ILE A 172 -2.25 6.15 26.91
CA ILE A 172 -3.49 6.40 26.19
C ILE A 172 -4.52 6.92 27.18
N ASN A 173 -4.98 8.17 26.99
CA ASN A 173 -5.92 8.85 27.89
C ASN A 173 -5.48 8.83 29.38
N GLY A 174 -4.18 9.00 29.63
CA GLY A 174 -3.61 9.00 30.98
C GLY A 174 -3.29 7.62 31.55
N GLU A 175 -3.65 6.53 30.87
CA GLU A 175 -3.33 5.17 31.29
C GLU A 175 -2.14 4.61 30.52
N SER A 176 -1.11 4.17 31.26
CA SER A 176 0.06 3.49 30.68
C SER A 176 -0.29 2.04 30.32
N THR A 177 -0.41 1.76 29.03
CA THR A 177 -0.67 0.43 28.49
C THR A 177 0.59 -0.16 27.84
N TRP A 178 0.87 -1.44 28.10
CA TRP A 178 1.90 -2.16 27.36
C TRP A 178 1.38 -2.59 26.00
N MET A 179 2.03 -2.13 24.94
CA MET A 179 1.62 -2.40 23.56
C MET A 179 2.47 -3.52 22.96
N THR A 180 1.81 -4.59 22.50
CA THR A 180 2.46 -5.74 21.85
C THR A 180 2.25 -5.70 20.33
N PHE A 181 2.82 -4.69 19.68
CA PHE A 181 2.57 -4.42 18.26
C PHE A 181 2.78 -5.62 17.34
N LYS A 182 3.84 -6.40 17.55
CA LYS A 182 4.06 -7.62 16.79
C LYS A 182 2.93 -8.64 16.93
N LEU A 183 2.43 -8.91 18.14
CA LEU A 183 1.29 -9.84 18.32
C LEU A 183 0.01 -9.29 17.70
N ASP A 184 -0.21 -7.98 17.79
CA ASP A 184 -1.40 -7.34 17.20
C ASP A 184 -1.35 -7.37 15.67
N LEU A 185 -0.17 -7.14 15.09
CA LEU A 185 0.11 -7.31 13.66
C LEU A 185 -0.15 -8.75 13.22
N GLU A 186 0.41 -9.73 13.94
CA GLU A 186 0.22 -11.16 13.65
C GLU A 186 -1.27 -11.54 13.68
N ARG A 187 -2.01 -11.09 14.70
CA ARG A 187 -3.45 -11.35 14.84
C ARG A 187 -4.26 -10.68 13.73
N SER A 188 -3.98 -9.42 13.42
CA SER A 188 -4.62 -8.69 12.33
C SER A 188 -4.38 -9.40 11.00
N GLN A 189 -3.13 -9.78 10.72
CA GLN A 189 -2.75 -10.49 9.49
C GLN A 189 -3.40 -11.87 9.39
N GLN A 190 -3.47 -12.63 10.48
CA GLN A 190 -4.22 -13.89 10.53
C GLN A 190 -5.70 -13.65 10.22
N GLN A 191 -6.33 -12.65 10.82
CA GLN A 191 -7.74 -12.33 10.55
C GLN A 191 -7.99 -11.95 9.10
N HIS A 192 -7.09 -11.19 8.47
CA HIS A 192 -7.15 -10.88 7.03
C HIS A 192 -7.00 -12.14 6.17
N PHE A 193 -6.08 -13.05 6.55
CA PHE A 193 -5.84 -14.29 5.84
C PHE A 193 -7.06 -15.24 5.84
N PHE A 194 -7.79 -15.33 6.96
CA PHE A 194 -8.95 -16.21 7.11
C PHE A 194 -10.30 -15.58 6.72
N ARG A 195 -10.32 -14.40 6.06
CA ARG A 195 -11.57 -13.81 5.54
C ARG A 195 -12.16 -14.67 4.42
N GLY A 196 -13.49 -14.74 4.32
CA GLY A 196 -14.17 -15.56 3.31
C GLY A 196 -13.71 -15.33 1.86
N GLY A 197 -13.37 -14.10 1.47
CA GLY A 197 -12.79 -13.78 0.15
C GLY A 197 -11.39 -14.37 -0.10
N ASN A 198 -10.69 -14.70 0.98
CA ASN A 198 -9.32 -15.21 1.04
C ASN A 198 -9.25 -16.71 1.37
N VAL A 199 -10.32 -17.32 1.89
CA VAL A 199 -10.40 -18.76 2.20
C VAL A 199 -10.15 -19.65 0.98
N LYS A 200 -10.53 -19.21 -0.22
CA LYS A 200 -10.25 -19.89 -1.50
C LYS A 200 -8.74 -20.08 -1.78
N MET A 201 -7.88 -19.40 -1.05
CA MET A 201 -6.41 -19.53 -1.13
C MET A 201 -5.86 -20.63 -0.21
N ILE A 202 -6.64 -21.02 0.80
CA ILE A 202 -6.31 -22.03 1.80
C ILE A 202 -6.96 -23.36 1.44
N MET A 203 -8.17 -23.30 0.87
CA MET A 203 -8.98 -24.46 0.50
C MET A 203 -9.12 -24.53 -1.02
N GLY A 204 -8.47 -25.51 -1.64
CA GLY A 204 -8.58 -25.81 -3.07
C GLY A 204 -7.59 -26.88 -3.49
N ASP A 205 -8.08 -27.88 -4.23
CA ASP A 205 -7.34 -29.10 -4.63
C ASP A 205 -6.31 -28.89 -5.75
N THR A 206 -6.30 -27.73 -6.43
CA THR A 206 -5.37 -27.51 -7.54
C THR A 206 -4.37 -26.38 -7.24
N THR A 207 -3.09 -26.73 -7.41
CA THR A 207 -1.93 -25.81 -7.36
C THR A 207 -1.91 -24.87 -8.55
N ASP A 208 -2.41 -25.33 -9.70
CA ASP A 208 -2.58 -24.56 -10.93
C ASP A 208 -4.01 -24.09 -11.11
N ARG A 209 -4.15 -22.82 -11.52
CA ARG A 209 -5.42 -22.23 -11.96
C ARG A 209 -5.60 -22.49 -13.45
N SER A 210 -6.85 -22.48 -13.91
CA SER A 210 -7.14 -22.67 -15.33
C SER A 210 -6.52 -21.54 -16.19
N PRO A 211 -6.22 -21.80 -17.47
CA PRO A 211 -5.74 -20.77 -18.41
C PRO A 211 -6.60 -19.49 -18.41
N VAL A 212 -7.93 -19.67 -18.38
CA VAL A 212 -8.91 -18.56 -18.35
C VAL A 212 -8.76 -17.72 -17.09
N GLU A 213 -8.64 -18.35 -15.93
CA GLU A 213 -8.44 -17.63 -14.66
C GLU A 213 -7.10 -16.88 -14.60
N ASN A 214 -6.05 -17.49 -15.14
CA ASN A 214 -4.75 -16.84 -15.22
C ASN A 214 -4.79 -15.63 -16.17
N LEU A 215 -5.50 -15.74 -17.30
CA LEU A 215 -5.72 -14.64 -18.23
C LEU A 215 -6.50 -13.49 -17.56
N LEU A 216 -7.56 -13.79 -16.81
CA LEU A 216 -8.30 -12.78 -16.04
C LEU A 216 -7.40 -12.10 -15.01
N THR A 217 -6.55 -12.88 -14.33
CA THR A 217 -5.63 -12.38 -13.32
C THR A 217 -4.58 -11.45 -13.93
N VAL A 218 -3.93 -11.83 -15.04
CA VAL A 218 -2.92 -10.97 -15.69
C VAL A 218 -3.55 -9.72 -16.29
N THR A 219 -4.76 -9.82 -16.84
CA THR A 219 -5.49 -8.67 -17.40
C THR A 219 -5.83 -7.65 -16.31
N GLN A 220 -6.32 -8.12 -15.16
CA GLN A 220 -6.59 -7.25 -14.01
C GLN A 220 -5.30 -6.65 -13.45
N LEU A 221 -4.23 -7.45 -13.35
CA LEU A 221 -2.92 -6.98 -12.90
C LEU A 221 -2.37 -5.89 -13.83
N GLU A 222 -2.44 -6.10 -15.14
CA GLU A 222 -2.02 -5.13 -16.13
C GLU A 222 -2.79 -3.81 -16.00
N LYS A 223 -4.12 -3.89 -15.82
CA LYS A 223 -4.96 -2.72 -15.57
C LYS A 223 -4.53 -1.96 -14.31
N ASN A 224 -4.28 -2.67 -13.20
CA ASN A 224 -3.85 -2.06 -11.95
C ASN A 224 -2.48 -1.38 -12.09
N LEU A 225 -1.50 -2.08 -12.66
CA LEU A 225 -0.13 -1.57 -12.76
C LEU A 225 0.01 -0.43 -13.77
N LYS A 226 -0.74 -0.44 -14.88
CA LYS A 226 -0.84 0.71 -15.80
C LYS A 226 -1.42 1.94 -15.12
N ALA A 227 -2.29 1.76 -14.13
CA ALA A 227 -2.80 2.81 -13.28
C ALA A 227 -1.88 3.12 -12.07
N LYS A 228 -0.64 2.61 -12.04
CA LYS A 228 0.33 2.74 -10.94
C LYS A 228 -0.20 2.26 -9.59
N ARG A 229 -1.10 1.26 -9.61
CA ARG A 229 -1.65 0.61 -8.41
C ARG A 229 -0.88 -0.67 -8.11
N LEU A 230 0.01 -0.61 -7.12
CA LEU A 230 0.64 -1.78 -6.51
C LEU A 230 -0.39 -2.81 -6.09
N THR A 231 -0.22 -4.02 -6.60
CA THR A 231 -1.17 -5.12 -6.39
C THR A 231 -0.49 -6.20 -5.58
N MET A 232 -1.10 -6.62 -4.48
CA MET A 232 -0.61 -7.77 -3.70
C MET A 232 -1.01 -9.06 -4.40
N LEU A 233 -0.05 -9.98 -4.50
CA LEU A 233 -0.23 -11.28 -5.12
C LEU A 233 0.12 -12.39 -4.13
N VAL A 234 -0.72 -13.42 -4.06
CA VAL A 234 -0.33 -14.71 -3.49
C VAL A 234 0.15 -15.61 -4.63
N LEU A 235 1.37 -16.12 -4.48
CA LEU A 235 2.00 -17.11 -5.35
C LEU A 235 1.86 -18.48 -4.69
N ARG A 236 1.28 -19.43 -5.41
CA ARG A 236 1.05 -20.80 -4.95
C ARG A 236 1.81 -21.77 -5.84
N GLY A 237 2.91 -22.31 -5.34
CA GLY A 237 3.60 -23.43 -5.98
C GLY A 237 3.07 -24.79 -5.54
N GLY A 238 2.47 -24.87 -4.36
CA GLY A 238 2.00 -26.13 -3.77
C GLY A 238 0.79 -25.93 -2.85
N THR A 239 0.28 -27.02 -2.30
CA THR A 239 -0.74 -26.95 -1.24
C THR A 239 -0.19 -26.24 0.00
N THR A 240 1.07 -26.51 0.34
CA THR A 240 1.79 -25.93 1.49
C THR A 240 2.80 -24.85 1.11
N THR A 241 3.18 -24.74 -0.18
CA THR A 241 4.12 -23.73 -0.66
C THR A 241 3.38 -22.53 -1.22
N GLN A 242 3.31 -21.48 -0.40
CA GLN A 242 2.68 -20.23 -0.75
C GLN A 242 3.56 -19.05 -0.33
N HIS A 243 3.46 -17.95 -1.05
CA HIS A 243 4.22 -16.73 -0.78
C HIS A 243 3.46 -15.48 -1.20
N VAL A 244 3.75 -14.34 -0.57
CA VAL A 244 3.09 -13.06 -0.90
C VAL A 244 4.14 -12.11 -1.46
N VAL A 245 3.79 -11.45 -2.55
CA VAL A 245 4.62 -10.44 -3.22
C VAL A 245 3.78 -9.21 -3.57
N VAL A 246 4.43 -8.08 -3.81
CA VAL A 246 3.77 -6.86 -4.30
C VAL A 246 4.23 -6.58 -5.73
N ALA A 247 3.31 -6.65 -6.69
CA ALA A 247 3.64 -6.33 -8.07
C ALA A 247 3.79 -4.82 -8.28
N LYS A 248 4.86 -4.42 -8.98
CA LYS A 248 5.26 -3.03 -9.19
C LYS A 248 5.10 -2.59 -10.64
N GLU A 249 5.49 -3.45 -11.56
CA GLU A 249 5.56 -3.14 -12.99
C GLU A 249 5.27 -4.38 -13.83
N ILE A 250 4.72 -4.18 -15.02
CA ILE A 250 4.51 -5.21 -16.03
C ILE A 250 5.00 -4.70 -17.39
N LEU A 251 5.83 -5.51 -18.04
CA LEU A 251 6.46 -5.23 -19.32
C LEU A 251 6.07 -6.32 -20.33
N ASP A 252 5.63 -5.90 -21.51
CA ASP A 252 5.34 -6.82 -22.61
C ASP A 252 6.62 -7.17 -23.38
N MET A 253 7.02 -8.45 -23.33
CA MET A 253 8.22 -8.98 -23.99
C MET A 253 7.85 -9.78 -25.25
N GLY A 254 6.66 -9.56 -25.81
CA GLY A 254 6.12 -10.25 -26.98
C GLY A 254 5.54 -11.61 -26.64
N LYS A 255 6.39 -12.57 -26.24
CA LYS A 255 5.99 -13.96 -25.92
C LYS A 255 5.49 -14.17 -24.49
N TYR A 256 5.85 -13.26 -23.59
CA TYR A 256 5.48 -13.28 -22.18
C TYR A 256 5.35 -11.86 -21.65
N PHE A 257 4.65 -11.70 -20.53
CA PHE A 257 4.77 -10.50 -19.70
C PHE A 257 5.83 -10.74 -18.63
N LEU A 258 6.77 -9.80 -18.48
CA LEU A 258 7.69 -9.72 -17.35
C LEU A 258 7.02 -8.85 -16.28
N ILE A 259 6.81 -9.40 -15.09
CA ILE A 259 6.20 -8.72 -13.97
C ILE A 259 7.29 -8.54 -12.90
N MET A 260 7.65 -7.30 -12.61
CA MET A 260 8.59 -7.01 -11.53
C MET A 260 7.82 -6.94 -10.22
N VAL A 261 8.21 -7.79 -9.28
CA VAL A 261 7.58 -7.85 -7.96
C VAL A 261 8.59 -7.57 -6.86
N TYR A 262 8.10 -6.96 -5.81
CA TYR A 262 8.78 -6.95 -4.54
C TYR A 262 8.54 -8.28 -3.81
N ASP A 263 9.61 -8.95 -3.40
CA ASP A 263 9.60 -10.20 -2.66
C ASP A 263 9.98 -9.97 -1.19
N SER A 264 9.10 -10.35 -0.26
CA SER A 264 9.34 -10.22 1.19
C SER A 264 10.54 -11.04 1.70
N ASN A 265 10.99 -12.05 0.96
CA ASN A 265 12.20 -12.83 1.27
C ASN A 265 13.46 -12.23 0.66
N ASN A 266 13.33 -11.35 -0.33
CA ASN A 266 14.42 -10.63 -0.99
C ASN A 266 14.13 -9.13 -1.06
N PRO A 267 14.06 -8.46 0.10
CA PRO A 267 13.49 -7.12 0.25
C PRO A 267 14.29 -6.00 -0.44
N LEU A 268 15.50 -6.31 -0.92
CA LEU A 268 16.40 -5.34 -1.53
C LEU A 268 16.48 -5.48 -3.06
N ALA A 269 15.81 -6.48 -3.64
CA ALA A 269 15.84 -6.74 -5.07
C ALA A 269 14.42 -6.87 -5.62
N ASP A 270 14.19 -6.26 -6.79
CA ASP A 270 13.00 -6.58 -7.57
C ASP A 270 13.19 -7.97 -8.17
N MET A 271 12.21 -8.85 -7.95
CA MET A 271 12.23 -10.25 -8.40
C MET A 271 11.34 -10.40 -9.62
N PRO A 272 11.78 -11.15 -10.64
CA PRO A 272 10.99 -11.34 -11.85
C PRO A 272 9.95 -12.46 -11.67
N MET A 273 8.74 -12.17 -12.12
CA MET A 273 7.70 -13.14 -12.42
C MET A 273 7.35 -13.07 -13.91
N TYR A 274 6.84 -14.17 -14.46
CA TYR A 274 6.52 -14.28 -15.87
C TYR A 274 5.09 -14.75 -16.05
N TYR A 275 4.37 -14.15 -16.99
CA TYR A 275 3.15 -14.74 -17.56
C TYR A 275 3.43 -15.16 -19.00
N GLN A 276 3.44 -16.46 -19.27
CA GLN A 276 3.63 -16.98 -20.62
C GLN A 276 2.32 -16.89 -21.40
N LYS A 277 2.30 -16.16 -22.51
CA LYS A 277 1.06 -15.90 -23.26
C LYS A 277 0.52 -17.13 -23.98
N ASN A 278 1.40 -18.00 -24.47
CA ASN A 278 1.02 -19.19 -25.23
C ASN A 278 0.34 -20.25 -24.35
N THR A 279 0.90 -20.49 -23.17
CA THR A 279 0.41 -21.48 -22.20
C THR A 279 -0.56 -20.88 -21.18
N GLN A 280 -0.67 -19.54 -21.14
CA GLN A 280 -1.47 -18.78 -20.19
C GLN A 280 -1.17 -19.16 -18.73
N SER A 281 0.12 -19.29 -18.40
CA SER A 281 0.60 -19.75 -17.10
C SER A 281 1.56 -18.75 -16.47
N PHE A 282 1.52 -18.65 -15.14
CA PHE A 282 2.46 -17.85 -14.36
C PHE A 282 3.65 -18.67 -13.90
N HIS A 283 4.82 -18.04 -13.83
CA HIS A 283 6.07 -18.66 -13.37
C HIS A 283 6.87 -17.65 -12.54
N ALA A 284 7.58 -18.12 -11.51
CA ALA A 284 8.43 -17.27 -10.67
C ALA A 284 9.67 -18.02 -10.16
N PRO A 285 10.55 -18.53 -11.06
CA PRO A 285 11.60 -19.47 -10.68
C PRO A 285 12.56 -18.93 -9.62
N ALA A 286 12.93 -17.65 -9.70
CA ALA A 286 13.84 -17.02 -8.73
C ALA A 286 13.23 -16.91 -7.32
N ILE A 287 11.90 -16.79 -7.22
CA ILE A 287 11.20 -16.74 -5.94
C ILE A 287 11.00 -18.16 -5.40
N MET A 288 10.59 -19.09 -6.28
CA MET A 288 10.37 -20.49 -5.90
C MET A 288 11.64 -21.20 -5.43
N SER A 289 12.81 -20.89 -6.00
CA SER A 289 14.09 -21.45 -5.54
C SER A 289 14.47 -21.05 -4.12
N VAL A 290 13.89 -19.98 -3.58
CA VAL A 290 14.10 -19.55 -2.19
C VAL A 290 13.13 -20.26 -1.25
N LEU A 291 11.91 -20.53 -1.71
CA LEU A 291 10.84 -21.16 -0.93
C LEU A 291 11.00 -22.68 -0.85
N GLU A 292 11.45 -23.30 -1.94
CA GLU A 292 11.63 -24.73 -2.07
C GLU A 292 13.10 -25.00 -2.41
N LYS A 293 13.78 -25.81 -1.59
CA LYS A 293 15.19 -26.15 -1.83
C LYS A 293 15.37 -27.23 -2.90
N THR A 294 14.32 -27.97 -3.20
CA THR A 294 14.31 -29.08 -4.14
C THR A 294 13.02 -29.03 -4.97
N GLY A 295 13.11 -29.36 -6.26
CA GLY A 295 11.95 -29.42 -7.16
C GLY A 295 12.15 -28.61 -8.45
N ASP A 296 11.14 -28.64 -9.31
CA ASP A 296 11.08 -27.81 -10.51
C ASP A 296 10.61 -26.40 -10.15
N HIS A 297 11.54 -25.46 -10.05
CA HIS A 297 11.23 -24.05 -9.81
C HIS A 297 10.63 -23.35 -11.04
N GLY A 298 10.74 -23.95 -12.22
CA GLY A 298 10.18 -23.45 -13.48
C GLY A 298 8.71 -23.78 -13.69
N ARG A 299 8.10 -24.60 -12.82
CA ARG A 299 6.69 -24.99 -12.91
C ARG A 299 5.73 -23.81 -12.88
N SER A 300 4.53 -24.04 -13.39
CA SER A 300 3.44 -23.06 -13.30
C SER A 300 3.00 -22.85 -11.86
N LEU A 301 2.52 -21.64 -11.59
CA LEU A 301 2.06 -21.20 -10.28
C LEU A 301 0.62 -20.73 -10.34
N GLY A 302 -0.14 -21.03 -9.29
CA GLY A 302 -1.37 -20.31 -9.01
C GLY A 302 -1.05 -18.89 -8.54
N VAL A 303 -1.56 -17.88 -9.24
CA VAL A 303 -1.43 -16.46 -8.85
C VAL A 303 -2.80 -15.89 -8.52
N PHE A 304 -2.90 -15.22 -7.38
CA PHE A 304 -4.14 -14.64 -6.87
C PHE A 304 -3.91 -13.18 -6.50
N ILE A 305 -4.73 -12.28 -7.03
CA ILE A 305 -4.79 -10.88 -6.55
C ILE A 305 -5.53 -10.87 -5.22
N VAL A 306 -4.96 -10.17 -4.22
CA VAL A 306 -5.46 -10.18 -2.84
C VAL A 306 -5.45 -8.78 -2.22
N ASP A 307 -6.22 -8.65 -1.13
CA ASP A 307 -6.21 -7.47 -0.25
C ASP A 307 -6.55 -6.15 -0.98
N GLU A 308 -7.45 -6.23 -1.97
CA GLU A 308 -7.99 -5.06 -2.69
C GLU A 308 -8.92 -4.21 -1.79
N ASP A 309 -9.48 -4.79 -0.72
CA ASP A 309 -10.26 -4.08 0.29
C ASP A 309 -9.39 -3.13 1.13
N GLU A 310 -8.15 -3.51 1.44
CA GLU A 310 -7.19 -2.62 2.09
C GLU A 310 -6.84 -1.41 1.20
N GLN A 311 -6.85 -1.57 -0.12
CA GLN A 311 -6.59 -0.49 -1.08
C GLN A 311 -7.61 0.65 -0.94
N VAL A 312 -8.87 0.34 -0.59
CA VAL A 312 -9.93 1.35 -0.41
C VAL A 312 -9.58 2.32 0.72
N ALA A 313 -9.07 1.81 1.84
CA ALA A 313 -8.68 2.64 2.99
C ALA A 313 -7.46 3.52 2.66
N ILE A 314 -6.50 2.97 1.91
CA ILE A 314 -5.33 3.70 1.42
C ILE A 314 -5.75 4.83 0.46
N ASP A 315 -6.62 4.52 -0.50
CA ASP A 315 -7.14 5.48 -1.47
C ASP A 315 -7.87 6.65 -0.79
N ALA A 316 -8.69 6.33 0.22
CA ALA A 316 -9.40 7.33 1.01
C ALA A 316 -8.44 8.25 1.78
N ALA A 317 -7.38 7.68 2.39
CA ALA A 317 -6.36 8.44 3.11
C ALA A 317 -5.57 9.37 2.18
N MET A 318 -5.14 8.88 1.01
CA MET A 318 -4.44 9.70 0.01
C MET A 318 -5.32 10.84 -0.51
N LEU A 319 -6.58 10.54 -0.85
CA LEU A 319 -7.50 11.56 -1.34
C LEU A 319 -7.79 12.62 -0.28
N LYS A 320 -7.99 12.21 0.98
CA LYS A 320 -8.18 13.14 2.11
C LYS A 320 -6.97 14.06 2.28
N HIS A 321 -5.76 13.50 2.25
CA HIS A 321 -4.52 14.27 2.37
C HIS A 321 -4.38 15.32 1.26
N TYR A 322 -4.48 14.93 -0.01
CA TYR A 322 -4.28 15.87 -1.11
C TYR A 322 -5.40 16.91 -1.23
N LYS A 323 -6.64 16.58 -0.81
CA LYS A 323 -7.70 17.59 -0.67
C LYS A 323 -7.32 18.66 0.36
N ALA A 324 -6.76 18.25 1.50
CA ALA A 324 -6.30 19.19 2.52
C ALA A 324 -5.12 20.04 2.02
N GLU A 325 -4.14 19.44 1.35
CA GLU A 325 -3.02 20.18 0.75
C GLU A 325 -3.49 21.17 -0.32
N CYS A 326 -4.51 20.82 -1.13
CA CYS A 326 -5.11 21.73 -2.10
C CYS A 326 -5.81 22.94 -1.46
N ALA A 327 -6.38 22.77 -0.26
CA ALA A 327 -7.10 23.81 0.46
C ALA A 327 -6.20 24.82 1.23
N LYS A 328 -4.90 24.53 1.37
CA LYS A 328 -3.92 25.46 1.96
C LYS A 328 -3.66 26.68 1.10
#